data_AF-A0A349S8Z5-F1
#
_entry.id   AF-A0A349S8Z5-F1
#
_cell.length_a   1.000
_cell.length_b   1.000
_cell.length_c   1.000
_cell.angle_alpha   90.00
_cell.angle_beta   90.00
_cell.angle_gamma   90.00
#
_symmetry.space_group_name_H-M   'P 1'
#
loop_
_entity.id
_entity.type
_entity.pdbx_description
1 polymer ?
#
loop_
_entity_poly.entity_id
_entity_poly.type
_entity_poly.pdbx_seq_one_letter_code
_entity_poly.pdbx_strand_id
1 'polypeptide(L)'
;MIQAELSRRAFLRSSGAAMKASCITLTFPMVLTACSRANETRLNGEDFAALSAVEAREYDAIAARIIPSDETPGAREAGAV
;
A
#
# COMPACT_ATOMS: atom_id res chain seq x y z
N MET A 1 18.91 -36.44 19.49
CA MET A 1 18.48 -35.41 18.53
C MET A 1 16.98 -35.27 18.64
N ILE A 2 16.48 -34.19 19.26
CA ILE A 2 15.05 -33.93 19.36
C ILE A 2 14.60 -33.42 17.99
N GLN A 3 13.86 -34.24 17.24
CA GLN A 3 13.16 -33.81 16.04
C GLN A 3 12.04 -32.87 16.49
N ALA A 4 12.21 -31.56 16.26
CA ALA A 4 11.15 -30.60 16.49
C ALA A 4 10.06 -30.85 15.45
N GLU A 5 8.97 -31.51 15.84
CA GLU A 5 7.84 -31.68 14.95
C GLU A 5 7.27 -30.30 14.56
N LEU A 6 7.49 -29.93 13.30
CA LEU A 6 6.98 -28.70 12.72
C LEU A 6 5.46 -28.83 12.60
N SER A 7 4.73 -28.30 13.59
CA SER A 7 3.28 -28.29 13.51
C SER A 7 2.82 -27.56 12.24
N ARG A 8 1.73 -28.03 11.61
CA ARG A 8 1.14 -27.39 10.41
C ARG A 8 0.93 -25.89 10.60
N ARG A 9 0.57 -25.47 11.81
CA ARG A 9 0.39 -24.05 12.18
C ARG A 9 1.71 -23.27 12.21
N ALA A 10 2.78 -23.88 12.73
CA ALA A 10 4.11 -23.26 12.74
C ALA A 10 4.64 -23.07 11.31
N PHE A 11 4.46 -24.08 10.45
CA PHE A 11 4.81 -24.01 9.04
C PHE A 11 4.02 -22.92 8.30
N LEU A 12 2.69 -22.87 8.44
CA LEU A 12 1.88 -21.83 7.80
C LEU A 12 2.24 -20.41 8.27
N ARG A 13 2.58 -20.24 9.56
CA ARG A 13 3.04 -18.95 10.09
C ARG A 13 4.40 -18.56 9.52
N SER A 14 5.36 -19.47 9.46
CA SER A 14 6.70 -19.18 8.95
C SER A 14 6.70 -18.93 7.44
N SER A 15 6.02 -19.77 6.66
CA SER A 15 5.85 -19.59 5.21
C SER A 15 5.07 -18.30 4.90
N GLY A 16 4.00 -18.02 5.65
CA GLY A 16 3.24 -16.79 5.49
C GLY A 16 4.04 -15.53 5.84
N ALA A 17 4.90 -15.58 6.86
CA ALA A 17 5.80 -14.47 7.19
C ALA A 17 6.86 -14.23 6.10
N ALA A 18 7.48 -15.30 5.60
CA ALA A 18 8.47 -15.22 4.53
C ALA A 18 7.88 -14.69 3.21
N MET A 19 6.70 -15.18 2.81
CA MET A 19 6.00 -14.71 1.60
C MET A 19 5.62 -13.24 1.70
N LYS A 20 5.06 -12.78 2.83
CA LYS A 20 4.69 -11.37 3.02
C LYS A 20 5.90 -10.44 2.91
N ALA A 21 7.01 -10.79 3.56
CA ALA A 21 8.22 -10.00 3.50
C ALA A 21 8.79 -9.95 2.06
N SER A 22 8.78 -11.07 1.35
CA SER A 22 9.31 -11.17 -0.02
C SER A 22 8.46 -10.41 -1.03
N CYS A 23 7.13 -10.60 -1.03
CA CYS A 23 6.25 -9.91 -1.96
C CYS A 23 6.26 -8.40 -1.76
N ILE A 24 6.21 -7.93 -0.50
CA ILE A 24 6.29 -6.48 -0.24
C ILE A 24 7.63 -5.95 -0.72
N THR A 25 8.75 -6.55 -0.31
CA THR A 25 10.09 -6.04 -0.66
C THR A 25 10.34 -6.02 -2.18
N LEU A 26 9.91 -7.06 -2.90
CA LEU A 26 10.11 -7.15 -4.36
C LEU A 26 9.20 -6.18 -5.13
N THR A 27 7.99 -5.94 -4.66
CA THR A 27 7.01 -5.10 -5.37
C THR A 27 7.04 -3.65 -4.90
N PHE A 28 7.64 -3.34 -3.76
CA PHE A 28 7.70 -2.00 -3.18
C PHE A 28 8.20 -0.93 -4.15
N PRO A 29 9.29 -1.14 -4.93
CA PRO A 29 9.76 -0.14 -5.88
C PRO A 29 8.73 0.19 -6.97
N MET A 30 7.97 -0.80 -7.44
CA MET A 30 6.89 -0.59 -8.40
C MET A 30 5.76 0.24 -7.79
N VAL A 31 5.36 -0.06 -6.56
CA VAL A 31 4.33 0.69 -5.83
C VAL A 31 4.76 2.14 -5.66
N LEU A 32 5.98 2.39 -5.19
CA LEU A 32 6.53 3.74 -5.03
C LEU A 32 6.55 4.51 -6.36
N THR A 33 6.95 3.85 -7.45
CA THR A 33 6.96 4.47 -8.79
C THR A 33 5.54 4.84 -9.23
N ALA A 34 4.56 3.97 -9.00
CA ALA A 34 3.16 4.25 -9.32
C ALA A 34 2.61 5.42 -8.50
N CYS A 35 2.92 5.48 -7.20
CA CYS A 35 2.54 6.59 -6.32
C CYS A 35 3.16 7.92 -6.77
N SER A 36 4.46 7.94 -7.13
CA SER A 36 5.13 9.15 -7.64
C SER A 36 4.43 9.69 -8.88
N ARG A 37 4.13 8.82 -9.85
CA ARG A 37 3.44 9.19 -11.09
C ARG A 37 2.02 9.70 -10.82
N ALA A 38 1.27 9.04 -9.95
CA ALA A 38 -0.06 9.49 -9.56
C ALA A 38 -0.01 10.90 -8.93
N ASN A 39 0.96 11.16 -8.05
CA ASN A 39 1.12 12.47 -7.45
C ASN A 39 1.55 13.54 -8.47
N GLU A 40 2.44 13.22 -9.42
CA GLU A 40 2.81 14.12 -10.53
C GLU A 40 1.60 14.48 -11.39
N THR A 41 0.82 13.49 -11.83
CA THR A 41 -0.43 13.68 -12.58
C THR A 41 -1.41 14.59 -11.83
N ARG A 42 -1.57 14.37 -10.51
CA ARG A 42 -2.42 15.21 -9.65
C ARG A 42 -1.92 16.65 -9.58
N LEU A 43 -0.61 16.87 -9.45
CA LEU A 43 -0.01 18.21 -9.40
C LEU A 43 -0.11 18.95 -10.73
N ASN A 44 -0.04 18.24 -11.85
CA ASN A 44 -0.17 18.79 -13.20
C ASN A 44 -1.64 19.03 -13.60
N GLY A 45 -2.60 18.50 -12.84
CA GLY A 45 -4.02 18.57 -13.18
C GLY A 45 -4.39 17.71 -14.39
N GLU A 46 -3.64 16.64 -14.63
CA GLU A 46 -3.84 15.69 -15.72
C GLU A 46 -4.77 14.54 -15.29
N ASP A 47 -5.29 13.80 -16.26
CA ASP A 47 -6.08 12.60 -16.01
C ASP A 47 -5.18 11.40 -15.62
N PHE A 48 -5.62 10.61 -14.65
CA PHE A 48 -4.92 9.38 -14.27
C PHE A 48 -4.98 8.34 -15.39
N ALA A 49 -3.84 7.70 -15.65
CA ALA A 49 -3.73 6.69 -16.70
C ALA A 49 -4.53 5.40 -16.42
N ALA A 50 -4.76 5.07 -15.14
CA ALA A 50 -5.36 3.80 -14.71
C ALA A 50 -6.68 3.94 -13.95
N LEU A 51 -7.03 5.14 -13.50
CA LEU A 51 -8.23 5.41 -12.70
C LEU A 51 -9.09 6.44 -13.42
N SER A 52 -10.39 6.23 -13.44
CA SER A 52 -11.33 7.30 -13.76
C SER A 52 -11.33 8.37 -12.67
N ALA A 53 -11.81 9.57 -12.99
CA ALA A 53 -11.98 10.63 -12.01
C ALA A 53 -12.95 10.27 -10.88
N VAL A 54 -13.87 9.32 -11.08
CA VAL A 54 -14.75 8.81 -10.02
C VAL A 54 -13.97 7.90 -9.09
N GLU A 55 -13.29 6.89 -9.62
CA GLU A 55 -12.49 5.95 -8.83
C GLU A 55 -11.39 6.67 -8.04
N ALA A 56 -10.70 7.62 -8.65
CA ALA A 56 -9.67 8.41 -7.96
C ALA A 56 -10.24 9.15 -6.73
N ARG A 57 -11.45 9.71 -6.83
CA ARG A 57 -12.13 10.36 -5.69
C ARG A 57 -12.58 9.36 -4.62
N GLU A 58 -13.00 8.16 -5.02
CA GLU A 58 -13.37 7.11 -4.07
C GLU A 58 -12.16 6.61 -3.28
N TYR A 59 -11.04 6.32 -3.96
CA TYR A 59 -9.80 5.93 -3.29
C TYR A 59 -9.27 7.02 -2.37
N ASP A 60 -9.40 8.28 -2.78
CA ASP A 60 -9.03 9.42 -1.93
C ASP A 60 -9.88 9.49 -0.65
N ALA A 61 -11.20 9.32 -0.77
CA ALA A 61 -12.09 9.24 0.39
C ALA A 61 -11.78 8.03 1.30
N ILE A 62 -11.37 6.89 0.73
CA ILE A 62 -10.96 5.72 1.50
C ILE A 62 -9.66 5.99 2.25
N ALA A 63 -8.64 6.54 1.59
CA ALA A 63 -7.34 6.81 2.20
C ALA A 63 -7.44 7.84 3.34
N ALA A 64 -8.27 8.87 3.17
CA ALA A 64 -8.59 9.84 4.22
C ALA A 64 -9.25 9.23 5.47
N ARG A 65 -9.76 7.99 5.39
CA ARG A 65 -10.26 7.25 6.55
C ARG A 65 -9.22 6.30 7.16
N ILE A 66 -8.16 5.96 6.44
CA ILE A 66 -7.06 5.11 6.94
C ILE A 66 -6.14 5.94 7.82
N ILE A 67 -5.72 7.11 7.33
CA ILE A 67 -4.96 8.09 8.09
C ILE A 67 -5.73 9.41 8.01
N PRO A 68 -6.66 9.65 8.96
CA PRO A 68 -7.46 10.86 8.97
C PRO A 68 -6.62 12.07 9.36
N SER A 69 -7.07 13.24 8.93
CA SER A 69 -6.53 14.51 9.37
C SER A 69 -7.05 14.82 10.77
N ASP A 70 -6.14 15.17 11.69
CA ASP A 70 -6.46 15.57 13.06
C ASP A 70 -5.65 16.82 13.45
N GLU A 71 -4.99 16.82 14.61
CA GLU A 71 -3.99 17.85 14.95
C GLU A 71 -2.75 17.78 14.03
N THR A 72 -2.60 16.69 13.28
CA THR A 72 -1.55 16.47 12.29
C THR A 72 -2.14 16.24 10.88
N PRO A 73 -1.36 16.52 9.81
CA PRO A 73 -1.78 16.25 8.43
C PRO A 73 -2.10 14.75 8.21
N GLY A 74 -3.26 14.46 7.62
CA GLY A 74 -3.67 13.10 7.26
C GLY A 74 -3.09 12.64 5.92
N ALA A 75 -3.53 11.49 5.42
CA ALA A 75 -3.06 10.93 4.15
C ALA A 75 -3.23 11.93 2.98
N ARG A 76 -4.34 12.67 2.99
CA ARG A 76 -4.70 13.63 1.95
C ARG A 76 -3.77 14.84 1.94
N GLU A 77 -3.57 15.46 3.09
CA GLU A 77 -2.69 16.63 3.21
C GLU A 77 -1.21 16.26 3.01
N ALA A 78 -0.83 15.02 3.34
CA ALA A 78 0.51 14.49 3.13
C ALA A 78 0.80 14.13 1.66
N GLY A 79 -0.19 14.17 0.76
CA GLY A 79 -0.02 13.75 -0.63
C GLY A 79 0.27 12.25 -0.79
N ALA A 80 -0.20 11.44 0.15
CA ALA A 80 -0.07 9.98 0.13
C ALA A 80 -1.18 9.28 -0.68
N VAL A 81 -1.93 10.05 -1.48
CA VAL A 81 -3.15 9.66 -2.20
C VAL A 81 -3.11 10.07 -3.66
#